data_AF-A0A9X1U793-F1
#
_entry.id   AF-A0A9X1U793-F1
#
_cell.length_a   1.000
_cell.length_b   1.000
_cell.length_c   1.000
_cell.angle_alpha   90.00
_cell.angle_beta   90.00
_cell.angle_gamma   90.00
#
_symmetry.space_group_name_H-M   'P 1'
#
loop_
_entity.id
_entity.type
_entity.pdbx_description
1 polymer ?
#
loop_
_entity_poly.entity_id
_entity_poly.type
_entity_poly.pdbx_seq_one_letter_code
_entity_poly.pdbx_strand_id
1 'polypeptide(L)' 'MSPRFVRDLVSFLIDTFVTGIGRVLLWEINEYEPPEIVALVIGLTFWALLIFLVWAALMGW' A
#
# COMPACT_ATOMS: atom_id res chain seq x y z
N MET A 1 5.37 -18.25 14.46
CA MET A 1 5.18 -16.89 13.92
C MET A 1 4.83 -15.94 15.07
N SER A 2 5.55 -14.82 15.27
CA SER A 2 5.27 -13.92 16.39
C SER A 2 4.20 -12.90 15.96
N PRO A 3 3.06 -12.77 16.68
CA PRO A 3 1.98 -11.83 16.35
C PRO A 3 2.44 -10.37 16.17
N ARG A 4 3.63 -10.04 16.68
CA ARG A 4 4.24 -8.71 16.56
C ARG A 4 4.70 -8.41 15.14
N PHE A 5 5.21 -9.37 14.38
CA PHE A 5 5.71 -9.12 13.02
C PHE A 5 4.58 -8.72 12.07
N VAL A 6 3.49 -9.49 12.07
CA VAL A 6 2.29 -9.18 11.29
C VAL A 6 1.70 -7.83 11.72
N ARG A 7 1.67 -7.53 13.02
CA ARG A 7 1.16 -6.25 13.55
C ARG A 7 2.02 -5.06 13.14
N ASP A 8 3.34 -5.20 13.17
CA ASP A 8 4.28 -4.15 12.78
C ASP A 8 4.25 -3.93 11.26
N LEU A 9 4.16 -5.00 10.48
CA LEU A 9 4.01 -4.93 9.02
C LEU A 9 2.68 -4.25 8.64
N VAL A 10 1.56 -4.65 9.25
CA VAL A 10 0.26 -4.01 9.05
C VAL A 10 0.28 -2.54 9.48
N SER A 11 0.93 -2.22 10.60
CA SER A 11 1.06 -0.83 11.06
C SER A 11 1.88 0.00 10.08
N PHE A 12 2.99 -0.53 9.57
CA PHE A 12 3.81 0.11 8.54
C PHE A 12 3.04 0.32 7.23
N LEU A 13 2.24 -0.66 6.82
CA LEU A 13 1.34 -0.54 5.66
C LEU A 13 0.28 0.53 5.89
N ILE A 14 -0.40 0.54 7.02
CA ILE A 14 -1.39 1.57 7.33
C ILE A 14 -0.73 2.94 7.32
N ASP A 15 0.43 3.10 7.95
CA ASP A 15 1.09 4.40 8.02
C ASP A 15 1.58 4.86 6.64
N THR A 16 2.15 3.96 5.84
CA THR A 16 2.65 4.28 4.49
C THR A 16 1.51 4.53 3.50
N PHE A 17 0.43 3.74 3.53
CA PHE A 17 -0.71 3.90 2.64
C PHE A 17 -1.59 5.09 3.08
N VAL A 18 -1.95 5.20 4.35
CA VAL A 18 -2.83 6.27 4.82
C VAL A 18 -2.10 7.62 4.77
N THR A 19 -0.83 7.68 5.17
CA THR A 19 -0.10 8.95 5.22
C THR A 19 0.53 9.29 3.87
N GLY A 20 1.16 8.31 3.21
CA GLY A 20 1.82 8.51 1.92
C GLY A 20 0.84 8.57 0.75
N ILE A 21 0.02 7.53 0.58
CA ILE A 21 -0.98 7.52 -0.49
C ILE A 21 -2.12 8.48 -0.18
N GLY A 22 -2.49 8.69 1.08
CA GLY A 22 -3.48 9.73 1.43
C GLY A 22 -3.00 11.15 1.07
N ARG A 23 -1.72 11.48 1.26
CA ARG A 23 -1.17 12.77 0.78
C ARG A 23 -1.12 12.85 -0.73
N VAL A 24 -0.67 11.78 -1.40
CA VAL A 24 -0.60 11.74 -2.86
C VAL A 24 -2.00 11.84 -3.47
N LEU A 25 -2.98 11.10 -2.95
CA LEU A 25 -4.38 11.21 -3.36
C LEU A 25 -4.96 12.58 -3.07
N LEU A 26 -4.71 13.20 -1.91
CA LEU A 26 -5.16 14.56 -1.65
C LEU A 26 -4.53 15.58 -2.60
N TRP A 27 -3.29 15.34 -3.02
CA TRP A 27 -2.60 16.18 -4.00
C TRP A 27 -3.16 15.97 -5.41
N GLU A 28 -3.41 14.71 -5.78
CA GLU A 28 -4.02 14.28 -7.04
C GLU A 28 -5.51 14.59 -7.15
N ILE A 29 -6.26 14.73 -6.04
CA ILE A 29 -7.67 15.18 -6.04
C ILE A 29 -7.76 16.71 -6.13
N ASN A 30 -6.70 17.41 -5.70
CA ASN A 30 -6.56 18.85 -5.94
C ASN A 30 -6.22 19.15 -7.42
N GLU A 31 -5.69 18.15 -8.15
CA GLU A 31 -5.69 18.12 -9.61
C GLU A 31 -7.00 17.45 -10.10
N TYR A 32 -7.70 18.06 -11.04
CA TYR A 32 -9.06 17.62 -11.40
C TYR A 32 -9.05 16.27 -12.17
N GLU A 33 -7.89 15.82 -12.65
CA GLU A 33 -7.67 14.56 -13.37
C GLU A 33 -6.25 14.04 -13.07
N PRO A 34 -6.11 13.03 -12.19
CA PRO A 34 -4.83 12.37 -11.98
C PRO A 34 -4.31 11.80 -13.29
N PRO A 35 -3.03 12.00 -13.66
CA PRO A 35 -2.47 11.38 -14.87
C PRO A 35 -2.68 9.86 -14.80
N GLU A 36 -3.23 9.24 -15.85
CA GLU A 36 -3.51 7.78 -15.89
C GLU A 36 -2.32 6.93 -15.44
N ILE A 37 -1.10 7.40 -15.73
CA ILE A 37 0.15 6.76 -15.32
C ILE A 37 0.27 6.67 -13.80
N VAL A 38 -0.12 7.70 -13.05
CA VAL A 38 -0.04 7.70 -11.58
C VAL A 38 -1.04 6.72 -11.00
N ALA A 39 -2.27 6.70 -11.50
CA ALA A 39 -3.28 5.72 -11.10
C ALA A 39 -2.81 4.28 -11.39
N LEU A 40 -2.18 4.05 -12.55
CA LEU A 40 -1.60 2.75 -12.91
C LEU A 40 -0.45 2.36 -11.98
N VAL A 41 0.47 3.28 -11.67
CA VAL A 41 1.62 3.01 -10.78
C VAL A 41 1.14 2.71 -9.35
N ILE A 42 0.17 3.47 -8.85
CA ILE A 42 -0.43 3.23 -7.53
C ILE A 42 -1.12 1.86 -7.50
N GLY A 43 -1.91 1.55 -8.54
CA GLY A 43 -2.57 0.25 -8.67
C GLY A 43 -1.57 -0.91 -8.73
N LEU A 44 -0.51 -0.79 -9.52
CA LEU A 44 0.51 -1.82 -9.67
C LEU A 44 1.28 -2.06 -8.35
N THR A 45 1.61 -0.97 -7.66
CA THR A 45 2.29 -1.02 -6.36
C THR A 45 1.42 -1.69 -5.31
N PHE A 46 0.12 -1.37 -5.29
CA PHE A 46 -0.85 -2.03 -4.42
C PHE A 46 -0.94 -3.53 -4.68
N TRP A 47 -1.07 -3.96 -5.95
CA TRP A 47 -1.15 -5.37 -6.30
C TRP A 47 0.13 -6.16 -5.98
N ALA A 48 1.31 -5.58 -6.23
CA ALA A 48 2.58 -6.20 -5.87
C ALA A 48 2.71 -6.42 -4.36
N LEU A 49 2.30 -5.44 -3.56
CA LEU A 49 2.29 -5.54 -2.10
C LEU A 49 1.26 -6.55 -1.59
N LEU A 50 0.07 -6.62 -2.20
CA LEU A 50 -0.95 -7.62 -1.88
C LEU A 50 -0.42 -9.04 -2.10
N ILE A 51 0.21 -9.29 -3.26
CA ILE A 51 0.82 -10.59 -3.59
C ILE A 51 1.92 -10.95 -2.59
N PHE A 52 2.78 -9.98 -2.26
CA PHE A 52 3.84 -10.18 -1.27
C PHE A 52 3.28 -10.53 0.12
N LEU A 53 2.20 -9.88 0.56
CA LEU A 53 1.52 -10.18 1.82
C LEU A 53 0.89 -11.57 1.83
N VAL A 54 0.19 -11.95 0.76
CA VAL A 54 -0.40 -13.29 0.62
C VAL A 54 0.70 -14.35 0.65
N TRP A 55 1.80 -14.11 -0.06
CA TRP A 55 2.97 -15.00 -0.05
C TRP A 55 3.56 -15.16 1.36
N ALA A 56 3.80 -14.05 2.06
CA ALA A 56 4.34 -14.08 3.42
C ALA A 56 3.43 -14.89 4.37
N ALA A 57 2.11 -14.62 4.32
CA ALA A 57 1.14 -15.34 5.13
C ALA A 57 1.10 -16.85 4.82
N LEU A 58 1.17 -17.24 3.54
CA LEU A 58 1.19 -18.65 3.13
C LEU A 58 2.46 -19.38 3.56
N MET A 59 3.60 -18.71 3.58
CA MET A 59 4.88 -19.28 4.00
C MET A 59 5.01 -19.39 5.53
N GLY A 60 3.99 -19.00 6.29
CA GLY A 60 4.03 -19.06 7.76
C GLY A 60 4.92 -17.99 8.41
N TRP A 61 5.14 -16.86 7.71
CA TRP A 61 5.84 -15.66 8.18
C TRP A 61 4.95 -14.60 8.83
#